data_AF-A0A7S1W1G4-F1
#
_entry.id   AF-A0A7S1W1G4-F1
#
_cell.length_a   1.000
_cell.length_b   1.000
_cell.length_c   1.000
_cell.angle_alpha   90.00
_cell.angle_beta   90.00
_cell.angle_gamma   90.00
#
_symmetry.space_group_name_H-M   'P 1'
#
loop_
_entity.id
_entity.type
_entity.pdbx_description
1 polymer ?
#
loop_
_entity_poly.entity_id
_entity_poly.type
_entity_poly.pdbx_seq_one_letter_code
_entity_poly.pdbx_strand_id
1 'polypeptide(L)'
;SRPARGEGTPRVVRPGKAPGLAQRLGGWRPRGRSDPRLCQSMAGQPPEQQLLGAQIKVVTTYGDELDGELYCYDLSGSNSLVLRQRLSNGRIGYKWVSSAAIREIRAFGPPGPLDEVIPPFDTCQAEERAHASSEKAQRLSTNWGVGVTEHAQEVFDALSNTLPCRWDKEDIMCHDVRIAPPYTPESCTVGASPSSLIRVKQVLHGELERLRRTAGSKGNAGGSQPPRFREGGGDARSMGSSSWAPR
;
A
#
# COMPACT_ATOMS: atom_id res chain seq x y z
N SER A 1 -61.36 44.25 12.84
CA SER A 1 -61.99 44.06 11.52
C SER A 1 -61.27 42.97 10.75
N ARG A 2 -61.95 41.86 10.44
CA ARG A 2 -61.56 40.87 9.42
C ARG A 2 -62.17 41.30 8.07
N PRO A 3 -61.58 40.94 6.91
CA PRO A 3 -61.85 39.65 6.22
C PRO A 3 -60.55 39.00 5.67
N ALA A 4 -60.34 37.69 5.48
CA ALA A 4 -61.09 36.56 4.92
C ALA A 4 -61.13 36.51 3.37
N ARG A 5 -60.36 35.57 2.79
CA ARG A 5 -60.44 34.83 1.49
C ARG A 5 -59.00 34.56 1.01
N GLY A 6 -58.62 33.41 0.47
CA GLY A 6 -59.31 32.21 0.06
C GLY A 6 -58.39 31.48 -0.95
N GLU A 7 -58.28 30.17 -0.80
CA GLU A 7 -58.04 29.13 -1.83
C GLU A 7 -56.81 29.16 -2.75
N GLY A 8 -56.24 27.97 -2.97
CA GLY A 8 -55.48 27.66 -4.19
C GLY A 8 -54.26 26.76 -3.99
N THR A 9 -54.48 25.47 -3.72
CA THR A 9 -53.45 24.43 -3.95
C THR A 9 -53.25 24.21 -5.46
N PRO A 10 -52.03 24.20 -5.99
CA PRO A 10 -51.80 23.70 -7.34
C PRO A 10 -51.41 22.23 -7.31
N ARG A 11 -52.34 21.46 -7.88
CA ARG A 11 -52.24 20.11 -8.44
C ARG A 11 -50.88 19.77 -9.05
N VAL A 12 -50.43 18.57 -8.71
CA VAL A 12 -49.49 17.73 -9.45
C VAL A 12 -49.99 17.54 -10.88
N VAL A 13 -49.20 17.97 -11.86
CA VAL A 13 -49.39 17.64 -13.27
C VAL A 13 -48.18 16.83 -13.74
N ARG A 14 -48.43 15.57 -14.09
CA ARG A 14 -47.49 14.71 -14.81
C ARG A 14 -47.59 15.03 -16.30
N PRO A 15 -46.47 15.22 -17.03
CA PRO A 15 -46.46 15.07 -18.47
C PRO A 15 -45.98 13.68 -18.87
N GLY A 16 -46.65 13.16 -19.89
CA GLY A 16 -46.53 11.82 -20.45
C GLY A 16 -45.22 11.55 -21.18
N LYS A 17 -45.01 10.25 -21.36
CA LYS A 17 -43.89 9.57 -22.00
C LYS A 17 -44.18 9.45 -23.51
N ALA A 18 -43.23 9.82 -24.36
CA ALA A 18 -43.14 9.37 -25.75
C ALA A 18 -41.66 9.31 -26.20
N PRO A 19 -41.30 8.48 -27.19
CA PRO A 19 -40.07 7.70 -27.15
C PRO A 19 -38.97 8.14 -28.14
N GLY A 20 -37.73 7.80 -27.77
CA GLY A 20 -36.70 7.27 -28.68
C GLY A 20 -35.96 8.25 -29.60
N LEU A 21 -34.67 8.48 -29.31
CA LEU A 21 -33.61 7.94 -30.18
C LEU A 21 -32.27 7.92 -29.42
N ALA A 22 -31.61 6.78 -29.49
CA ALA A 22 -30.33 6.51 -28.88
C ALA A 22 -29.21 7.31 -29.55
N GLN A 23 -28.22 7.75 -28.76
CA GLN A 23 -26.82 7.63 -29.16
C GLN A 23 -25.87 7.63 -27.95
N ARG A 24 -24.89 6.73 -28.09
CA ARG A 24 -23.94 6.17 -27.13
C ARG A 24 -22.94 7.20 -26.62
N LEU A 25 -22.67 7.20 -25.31
CA LEU A 25 -21.31 7.31 -24.75
C LEU A 25 -21.24 6.49 -23.45
N GLY A 26 -20.16 5.71 -23.33
CA GLY A 26 -20.00 4.61 -22.37
C GLY A 26 -19.89 5.07 -20.92
N GLY A 27 -20.97 4.88 -20.17
CA GLY A 27 -20.97 4.89 -18.71
C GLY A 27 -20.66 3.50 -18.17
N TRP A 28 -19.67 3.41 -17.29
CA TRP A 28 -19.47 2.28 -16.39
C TRP A 28 -20.76 2.06 -15.58
N ARG A 29 -21.38 0.88 -15.71
CA ARG A 29 -22.44 0.41 -14.83
C ARG A 29 -21.86 -0.64 -13.90
N PRO A 30 -22.15 -0.60 -12.58
CA PRO A 30 -21.86 -1.72 -11.72
C PRO A 30 -22.80 -2.87 -12.12
N ARG A 31 -22.23 -3.96 -12.66
CA ARG A 31 -22.93 -5.22 -12.87
C ARG A 31 -22.54 -6.20 -11.77
N GLY A 32 -23.56 -6.92 -11.30
CA GLY A 32 -23.49 -7.99 -10.31
C GLY A 32 -23.94 -7.46 -8.94
N ARG A 33 -25.23 -7.53 -8.57
CA ARG A 33 -25.86 -8.77 -8.08
C ARG A 33 -24.78 -9.73 -7.58
N SER A 34 -24.57 -9.69 -6.27
CA SER A 34 -23.93 -10.76 -5.51
C SER A 34 -24.51 -12.08 -6.00
N ASP A 35 -23.67 -12.85 -6.67
CA ASP A 35 -23.99 -14.21 -7.08
C ASP A 35 -24.11 -15.02 -5.77
N PRO A 36 -25.29 -15.56 -5.39
CA PRO A 36 -25.42 -16.35 -4.17
C PRO A 36 -24.63 -17.67 -4.22
N ARG A 37 -23.95 -17.94 -5.34
CA ARG A 37 -23.18 -19.15 -5.60
C ARG A 37 -21.73 -19.10 -5.14
N LEU A 38 -21.23 -17.98 -4.61
CA LEU A 38 -19.91 -17.95 -3.97
C LEU A 38 -19.92 -18.34 -2.49
N CYS A 39 -21.05 -18.81 -1.96
CA CYS A 39 -21.18 -19.32 -0.59
C CYS A 39 -21.70 -20.77 -0.49
N GLN A 40 -21.70 -21.55 -1.58
CA GLN A 40 -22.12 -22.95 -1.53
C GLN A 40 -21.11 -23.85 -2.23
N SER A 41 -20.18 -24.38 -1.44
CA SER A 41 -19.74 -25.78 -1.48
C SER A 41 -18.56 -26.00 -0.52
N MET A 42 -18.85 -25.99 0.78
CA MET A 42 -17.99 -26.64 1.80
C MET A 42 -18.71 -27.89 2.34
N ALA A 43 -19.50 -28.56 1.50
CA ALA A 43 -20.15 -29.83 1.83
C ALA A 43 -19.73 -30.84 0.78
N GLY A 44 -18.64 -31.58 1.07
CA GLY A 44 -18.17 -32.64 0.19
C GLY A 44 -16.66 -32.88 0.14
N GLN A 45 -15.88 -32.46 1.13
CA GLN A 45 -14.54 -33.06 1.30
C GLN A 45 -14.67 -34.34 2.13
N PRO A 46 -13.92 -35.41 1.79
CA PRO A 46 -13.84 -36.60 2.63
C PRO A 46 -13.38 -36.18 4.04
N PRO A 47 -13.63 -36.99 5.09
CA PRO A 47 -13.25 -36.70 6.46
C PRO A 47 -11.74 -36.85 6.66
N GLU A 48 -10.93 -36.22 5.82
CA GLU A 48 -9.55 -35.88 6.13
C GLU A 48 -9.59 -34.71 7.11
N GLN A 49 -9.99 -35.08 8.33
CA GLN A 49 -9.62 -34.52 9.61
C GLN A 49 -9.16 -33.05 9.52
N GLN A 50 -10.08 -32.14 9.84
CA GLN A 50 -9.77 -30.76 10.20
C GLN A 50 -8.85 -30.79 11.44
N LEU A 51 -7.55 -31.04 11.24
CA LEU A 51 -6.53 -31.18 12.27
C LEU A 51 -5.99 -29.83 12.74
N LEU A 52 -6.48 -28.71 12.19
CA LEU A 52 -6.17 -27.38 12.67
C LEU A 52 -6.57 -27.29 14.15
N GLY A 53 -5.63 -26.91 15.00
CA GLY A 53 -5.77 -26.89 16.45
C GLY A 53 -5.50 -28.24 17.14
N ALA A 54 -5.24 -29.33 16.41
CA ALA A 54 -4.89 -30.61 17.02
C ALA A 54 -3.43 -30.61 17.49
N GLN A 55 -3.17 -31.26 18.63
CA GLN A 55 -1.81 -31.51 19.06
C GLN A 55 -1.21 -32.58 18.16
N ILE A 56 -0.14 -32.23 17.44
CA ILE A 56 0.57 -33.13 16.54
C ILE A 56 2.04 -33.25 16.94
N LYS A 57 2.66 -34.33 16.49
CA LYS A 57 4.11 -34.53 16.53
C LYS A 57 4.60 -34.84 15.15
N VAL A 58 5.60 -34.09 14.73
CA VAL A 58 6.22 -34.17 13.42
C VAL A 58 7.60 -34.75 13.62
N VAL A 59 7.89 -35.85 12.94
CA VAL A 59 9.23 -36.42 12.88
C VAL A 59 9.85 -35.98 11.56
N THR A 60 10.97 -35.29 11.64
CA THR A 60 11.69 -34.82 10.45
C THR A 60 12.51 -35.94 9.83
N THR A 61 12.93 -35.74 8.57
CA THR A 61 13.87 -36.64 7.88
C THR A 61 15.22 -36.72 8.59
N TYR A 62 15.59 -35.69 9.35
CA TYR A 62 16.81 -35.64 10.16
C TYR A 62 16.69 -36.40 11.50
N GLY A 63 15.50 -36.92 11.83
CA GLY A 63 15.24 -37.64 13.07
C GLY A 63 14.79 -36.74 14.23
N ASP A 64 14.73 -35.42 14.03
CA ASP A 64 14.23 -34.50 15.04
C ASP A 64 12.72 -34.67 15.22
N GLU A 65 12.28 -34.69 16.47
CA GLU A 65 10.87 -34.74 16.83
C GLU A 65 10.38 -33.37 17.29
N LEU A 66 9.36 -32.85 16.63
CA LEU A 66 8.74 -31.56 16.92
C LEU A 66 7.30 -31.79 17.38
N ASP A 67 7.00 -31.51 18.64
CA ASP A 67 5.65 -31.51 19.20
C ASP A 67 5.02 -30.12 19.08
N GLY A 68 3.71 -30.01 18.86
CA GLY A 68 3.03 -28.72 18.87
C GLY A 68 1.60 -28.80 18.40
N GLU A 69 0.85 -27.73 18.60
CA GLU A 69 -0.48 -27.58 18.03
C GLU A 69 -0.37 -27.18 16.56
N LEU A 70 -1.09 -27.84 15.66
CA LEU A 70 -1.12 -27.46 14.25
C LEU A 70 -1.85 -26.12 14.09
N TYR A 71 -1.11 -25.04 13.89
CA TYR A 71 -1.68 -23.69 13.82
C TYR A 71 -2.25 -23.39 12.44
N CYS A 72 -1.44 -23.61 11.40
CA CYS A 72 -1.87 -23.51 10.01
C CYS A 72 -1.00 -24.41 9.14
N TYR A 73 -1.52 -24.75 7.97
CA TYR A 73 -0.79 -25.44 6.93
C TYR A 73 -1.23 -24.92 5.56
N ASP A 74 -0.34 -25.01 4.59
CA ASP A 74 -0.61 -24.69 3.20
C ASP A 74 -0.09 -25.85 2.34
N LEU A 75 -1.00 -26.63 1.77
CA LEU A 75 -0.69 -27.76 0.89
C LEU A 75 -0.58 -27.35 -0.58
N SER A 76 -1.13 -26.19 -0.96
CA SER A 76 -1.26 -25.80 -2.37
C SER A 76 -0.13 -24.91 -2.86
N GLY A 77 0.41 -24.05 -1.99
CA GLY A 77 1.51 -23.16 -2.33
C GLY A 77 2.85 -23.67 -1.81
N SER A 78 3.13 -23.34 -0.56
CA SER A 78 4.42 -23.56 0.11
C SER A 78 4.66 -25.00 0.56
N ASN A 79 3.63 -25.85 0.52
CA ASN A 79 3.64 -27.22 1.04
C ASN A 79 4.35 -27.30 2.40
N SER A 80 3.81 -26.57 3.37
CA SER A 80 4.42 -26.39 4.68
C SER A 80 3.38 -26.25 5.79
N LEU A 81 3.81 -26.49 7.03
CA LEU A 81 2.98 -26.36 8.22
C LEU A 81 3.65 -25.52 9.30
N VAL A 82 2.85 -24.95 10.19
CA VAL A 82 3.30 -24.19 11.36
C VAL A 82 2.78 -24.84 12.63
N LEU A 83 3.71 -25.18 13.52
CA LEU A 83 3.44 -25.69 14.86
C LEU A 83 3.48 -24.56 15.87
N ARG A 84 2.44 -24.46 16.70
CA ARG A 84 2.38 -23.61 17.88
C ARG A 84 2.81 -24.41 19.11
N GLN A 85 3.94 -24.06 19.70
CA GLN A 85 4.49 -24.68 20.91
C GLN A 85 4.26 -23.76 22.11
N ARG A 86 3.56 -24.26 23.14
CA ARG A 86 3.47 -23.58 24.43
C ARG A 86 4.70 -23.95 25.26
N LEU A 87 5.61 -23.00 25.47
CA LEU A 87 6.83 -23.21 26.23
C LEU A 87 6.53 -23.16 27.75
N SER A 88 7.38 -23.81 28.56
CA SER A 88 7.23 -23.87 30.02
C SER A 88 7.27 -22.50 30.71
N ASN A 89 7.84 -21.49 30.05
CA ASN A 89 7.90 -20.10 30.51
C ASN A 89 6.61 -19.30 30.21
N GLY A 90 5.55 -19.94 29.73
CA GLY A 90 4.28 -19.30 29.35
C GLY A 90 4.33 -18.54 28.02
N ARG A 91 5.47 -18.53 27.31
CA ARG A 91 5.56 -17.95 25.96
C ARG A 91 5.11 -18.97 24.91
N ILE A 92 4.57 -18.46 23.83
CA ILE A 92 4.18 -19.26 22.66
C ILE A 92 5.27 -19.12 21.60
N GLY A 93 5.89 -20.24 21.22
CA GLY A 93 6.81 -20.34 20.10
C GLY A 93 6.10 -20.87 18.84
N TYR A 94 6.53 -20.40 17.68
CA TYR A 94 6.06 -20.91 16.39
C TYR A 94 7.23 -21.57 15.65
N LYS A 95 7.01 -22.77 15.13
CA LYS A 95 7.97 -23.50 14.30
C LYS A 95 7.36 -23.78 12.94
N TRP A 96 8.01 -23.27 11.90
CA TRP A 96 7.66 -23.59 10.53
C TRP A 96 8.40 -24.85 10.09
N VAL A 97 7.70 -25.75 9.41
CA VAL A 97 8.24 -27.01 8.90
C VAL A 97 7.76 -27.20 7.46
N SER A 98 8.69 -27.32 6.51
CA SER A 98 8.36 -27.72 5.15
C SER A 98 7.97 -29.19 5.11
N SER A 99 6.90 -29.53 4.38
CA SER A 99 6.46 -30.92 4.20
C SER A 99 7.53 -31.82 3.62
N ALA A 100 8.47 -31.28 2.82
CA ALA A 100 9.58 -32.05 2.25
C ALA A 100 10.57 -32.56 3.32
N ALA A 101 10.65 -31.88 4.47
CA ALA A 101 11.50 -32.28 5.59
C ALA A 101 10.76 -33.18 6.59
N ILE A 102 9.50 -33.54 6.32
CA ILE A 102 8.66 -34.34 7.20
C ILE A 102 8.73 -35.80 6.78
N ARG A 103 9.10 -36.66 7.73
CA ARG A 103 9.04 -38.11 7.58
C ARG A 103 7.69 -38.67 8.02
N GLU A 104 7.17 -38.18 9.14
CA GLU A 104 5.95 -38.71 9.74
C GLU A 104 5.23 -37.63 10.56
N ILE A 105 3.89 -37.65 10.56
CA ILE A 105 3.05 -36.81 11.41
C ILE A 105 2.11 -37.71 12.21
N ARG A 106 2.02 -37.48 13.52
CA ARG A 106 1.08 -38.16 14.41
C ARG A 106 0.24 -37.14 15.16
N ALA A 107 -1.09 -37.25 15.04
CA ALA A 107 -2.02 -36.46 15.85
C ALA A 107 -2.31 -37.17 17.17
N PHE A 108 -2.30 -36.43 18.28
CA PHE A 108 -2.40 -36.96 19.65
C PHE A 108 -3.68 -36.55 20.40
N GLY A 109 -4.65 -35.99 19.71
CA GLY A 109 -5.93 -35.66 20.31
C GLY A 109 -6.85 -34.87 19.37
N PRO A 110 -8.10 -34.64 19.78
CA PRO A 110 -8.98 -33.75 19.05
C PRO A 110 -8.39 -32.32 19.03
N PRO A 111 -8.79 -31.48 18.06
CA PRO A 111 -8.48 -30.06 18.06
C PRO A 111 -8.79 -29.43 19.43
N GLY A 112 -7.83 -28.68 19.98
CA GLY A 112 -8.06 -27.88 21.16
C GLY A 112 -9.20 -26.87 20.93
N PRO A 113 -9.93 -26.45 21.97
CA PRO A 113 -10.97 -25.44 21.83
C PRO A 113 -10.38 -24.16 21.22
N LEU A 114 -11.00 -23.71 20.12
CA LEU A 114 -10.64 -22.48 19.38
C LEU A 114 -11.11 -21.22 20.14
N ASP A 115 -10.86 -21.12 21.44
CA ASP A 115 -11.25 -19.95 22.23
C ASP A 115 -10.07 -18.98 22.38
N GLU A 116 -9.49 -18.57 21.25
CA GLU A 116 -8.67 -17.35 21.22
C GLU A 116 -9.59 -16.23 20.77
N VAL A 117 -10.24 -15.58 21.74
CA VAL A 117 -11.07 -14.40 21.49
C VAL A 117 -10.16 -13.33 20.91
N ILE A 118 -10.26 -13.15 19.59
CA ILE A 118 -9.54 -12.10 18.89
C ILE A 118 -10.00 -10.77 19.51
N PRO A 119 -9.07 -9.91 19.94
CA PRO A 119 -9.46 -8.61 20.49
C PRO A 119 -10.31 -7.85 19.47
N PRO A 120 -11.26 -7.04 19.93
CA PRO A 120 -12.12 -6.27 19.03
C PRO A 120 -11.26 -5.42 18.09
N PHE A 121 -11.43 -5.64 16.79
CA PHE A 121 -10.73 -4.92 15.74
C PHE A 121 -11.48 -3.62 15.45
N ASP A 122 -10.83 -2.48 15.70
CA ASP A 122 -11.40 -1.16 15.40
C ASP A 122 -11.22 -0.84 13.91
N THR A 123 -12.31 -0.95 13.16
CA THR A 123 -12.33 -0.65 11.73
C THR A 123 -12.11 0.83 11.44
N CYS A 124 -12.54 1.73 12.33
CA CYS A 124 -12.38 3.18 12.15
C CYS A 124 -10.90 3.56 12.19
N GLN A 125 -10.14 3.07 13.17
CA GLN A 125 -8.70 3.30 13.25
C GLN A 125 -7.93 2.67 12.09
N ALA A 126 -8.40 1.53 11.56
CA ALA A 126 -7.81 0.92 10.37
C ALA A 126 -8.03 1.77 9.12
N GLU A 127 -9.25 2.29 8.94
CA GLU A 127 -9.63 3.17 7.83
C GLU A 127 -8.89 4.51 7.88
N GLU A 128 -8.79 5.14 9.05
CA GLU A 128 -8.03 6.39 9.23
C GLU A 128 -6.56 6.22 8.85
N ARG A 129 -5.92 5.13 9.29
CA ARG A 129 -4.54 4.81 8.90
C ARG A 129 -4.41 4.57 7.40
N ALA A 130 -5.36 3.87 6.79
CA ALA A 130 -5.37 3.62 5.36
C ALA A 130 -5.55 4.92 4.56
N HIS A 131 -6.45 5.80 5.00
CA HIS A 131 -6.67 7.12 4.40
C HIS A 131 -5.42 7.99 4.50
N ALA A 132 -4.83 8.12 5.69
CA ALA A 132 -3.60 8.90 5.90
C ALA A 132 -2.43 8.39 5.05
N SER A 133 -2.30 7.07 4.90
CA SER A 133 -1.29 6.46 4.02
C SER A 133 -1.53 6.80 2.55
N SER A 134 -2.79 6.75 2.11
CA SER A 134 -3.20 7.06 0.74
C SER A 134 -2.95 8.54 0.41
N GLU A 135 -3.31 9.45 1.30
CA GLU A 135 -3.05 10.88 1.14
C GLU A 135 -1.55 11.17 1.08
N LYS A 136 -0.75 10.51 1.93
CA LYS A 136 0.71 10.64 1.90
C LYS A 136 1.29 10.15 0.57
N ALA A 137 0.84 9.00 0.09
CA ALA A 137 1.27 8.45 -1.20
C ALA A 137 0.89 9.39 -2.36
N GLN A 138 -0.32 9.94 -2.35
CA GLN A 138 -0.78 10.89 -3.36
C GLN A 138 0.07 12.16 -3.37
N ARG A 139 0.39 12.72 -2.19
CA ARG A 139 1.28 13.90 -2.06
C ARG A 139 2.68 13.62 -2.59
N LEU A 140 3.24 12.46 -2.28
CA LEU A 140 4.55 12.08 -2.80
C LEU A 140 4.53 11.90 -4.31
N SER A 141 3.44 11.35 -4.87
CA SER A 141 3.29 11.20 -6.31
C SER A 141 3.15 12.54 -7.04
N THR A 142 2.48 13.54 -6.44
CA THR A 142 2.37 14.88 -7.05
C THR A 142 3.67 15.67 -7.03
N ASN A 143 4.62 15.28 -6.17
CA ASN A 143 5.92 15.94 -6.07
C ASN A 143 6.91 15.46 -7.13
N TRP A 144 6.64 14.34 -7.80
CA TRP A 144 7.53 13.80 -8.83
C TRP A 144 7.14 14.33 -10.22
N GLY A 145 8.08 15.03 -10.88
CA GLY A 145 7.87 15.52 -12.24
C GLY A 145 7.95 14.38 -13.26
N VAL A 146 7.11 14.41 -14.30
CA VAL A 146 7.16 13.44 -15.40
C VAL A 146 7.96 14.05 -16.54
N GLY A 147 9.07 13.41 -16.93
CA GLY A 147 9.95 13.91 -18.01
C GLY A 147 10.84 15.08 -17.63
N VAL A 148 10.96 15.40 -16.33
CA VAL A 148 11.79 16.51 -15.84
C VAL A 148 13.24 16.09 -15.65
N THR A 149 14.16 17.06 -15.70
CA THR A 149 15.59 16.82 -15.43
C THR A 149 15.85 16.60 -13.93
N GLU A 150 16.96 15.95 -13.57
CA GLU A 150 17.37 15.81 -12.17
C GLU A 150 17.50 17.18 -11.49
N HIS A 151 18.10 18.16 -12.18
CA HIS A 151 18.20 19.53 -11.68
C HIS A 151 16.83 20.17 -11.41
N ALA A 152 15.85 19.97 -12.30
CA ALA A 152 14.49 20.47 -12.10
C ALA A 152 13.85 19.86 -10.84
N GLN A 153 14.01 18.54 -10.64
CA GLN A 153 13.48 17.86 -9.47
C GLN A 153 14.16 18.35 -8.18
N GLU A 154 15.48 18.55 -8.18
CA GLU A 154 16.20 19.11 -7.02
C GLU A 154 15.72 20.52 -6.66
N VAL A 155 15.49 21.37 -7.67
CA VAL A 155 14.94 22.72 -7.46
C VAL A 155 13.52 22.63 -6.91
N PHE A 156 12.67 21.75 -7.45
CA PHE A 156 11.31 21.54 -6.95
C PHE A 156 11.29 21.06 -5.50
N ASP A 157 12.10 20.05 -5.15
CA ASP A 157 12.18 19.51 -3.80
C ASP A 157 12.67 20.57 -2.81
N ALA A 158 13.62 21.42 -3.22
CA ALA A 158 14.11 22.53 -2.41
C ALA A 158 13.02 23.60 -2.16
N LEU A 159 12.30 24.00 -3.21
CA LEU A 159 11.25 25.02 -3.12
C LEU A 159 10.02 24.52 -2.36
N SER A 160 9.59 23.28 -2.60
CA SER A 160 8.37 22.70 -2.03
C SER A 160 8.42 22.53 -0.51
N ASN A 161 9.61 22.57 0.09
CA ASN A 161 9.79 22.62 1.55
C ASN A 161 9.34 23.95 2.16
N THR A 162 9.42 25.04 1.41
CA THR A 162 9.20 26.40 1.93
C THR A 162 7.96 27.06 1.34
N LEU A 163 7.60 26.71 0.11
CA LEU A 163 6.51 27.32 -0.63
C LEU A 163 5.61 26.24 -1.26
N PRO A 164 4.30 26.49 -1.40
CA PRO A 164 3.41 25.60 -2.13
C PRO A 164 3.78 25.59 -3.62
N CYS A 165 4.33 24.47 -4.07
CA CYS A 165 4.74 24.23 -5.45
C CYS A 165 3.93 23.09 -6.08
N ARG A 166 3.73 23.16 -7.39
CA ARG A 166 3.18 22.07 -8.20
C ARG A 166 3.88 22.03 -9.55
N TRP A 167 3.92 20.86 -10.17
CA TRP A 167 4.38 20.72 -11.54
C TRP A 167 3.32 21.23 -12.53
N ASP A 168 3.76 21.96 -13.54
CA ASP A 168 3.00 22.27 -14.75
C ASP A 168 3.81 21.80 -15.96
N LYS A 169 3.61 20.54 -16.34
CA LYS A 169 4.47 19.80 -17.28
C LYS A 169 5.92 19.77 -16.76
N GLU A 170 6.82 20.51 -17.42
CA GLU A 170 8.23 20.63 -17.07
C GLU A 170 8.51 21.90 -16.24
N ASP A 171 7.55 22.81 -16.13
CA ASP A 171 7.69 24.04 -15.36
C ASP A 171 7.29 23.84 -13.90
N ILE A 172 7.89 24.62 -13.01
CA ILE A 172 7.53 24.65 -11.60
C ILE A 172 6.61 25.84 -11.36
N MET A 173 5.38 25.58 -10.90
CA MET A 173 4.43 26.61 -10.48
C MET A 173 4.50 26.79 -8.97
N CYS A 174 4.97 27.96 -8.54
CA CYS A 174 5.09 28.32 -7.13
C CYS A 174 4.18 29.51 -6.84
N HIS A 175 3.13 29.30 -6.03
CA HIS A 175 2.00 30.23 -5.95
C HIS A 175 1.44 30.56 -7.36
N ASP A 176 1.53 31.83 -7.77
CA ASP A 176 1.12 32.35 -9.08
C ASP A 176 2.30 32.57 -10.03
N VAL A 177 3.52 32.19 -9.63
CA VAL A 177 4.77 32.41 -10.38
C VAL A 177 5.16 31.13 -11.11
N ARG A 178 5.48 31.26 -12.40
CA ARG A 178 5.97 30.17 -13.23
C ARG A 178 7.49 30.22 -13.32
N ILE A 179 8.16 29.11 -13.06
CA ILE A 179 9.60 28.95 -13.17
C ILE A 179 9.87 27.93 -14.28
N ALA A 180 10.30 28.43 -15.44
CA ALA A 180 10.65 27.62 -16.59
C ALA A 180 12.15 27.26 -16.59
N PRO A 181 12.59 26.22 -17.33
CA PRO A 181 14.01 25.99 -17.62
C PRO A 181 14.70 27.29 -18.10
N PRO A 182 15.91 27.63 -17.63
CA PRO A 182 16.85 26.85 -16.83
C PRO A 182 16.67 26.90 -15.30
N TYR A 183 15.48 27.27 -14.81
CA TYR A 183 15.13 27.36 -13.37
C TYR A 183 15.95 28.39 -12.58
N THR A 184 16.17 29.58 -13.17
CA THR A 184 16.91 30.68 -12.55
C THR A 184 15.95 31.80 -12.09
N PRO A 185 16.35 32.70 -11.17
CA PRO A 185 15.48 33.79 -10.75
C PRO A 185 15.10 34.76 -11.88
N GLU A 186 15.82 34.73 -13.01
CA GLU A 186 15.51 35.49 -14.23
C GLU A 186 14.45 34.79 -15.09
N SER A 187 14.36 33.45 -15.07
CA SER A 187 13.36 32.68 -15.83
C SER A 187 11.97 32.68 -15.17
N CYS A 188 11.83 33.28 -13.98
CA CYS A 188 10.56 33.45 -13.30
C CYS A 188 9.65 34.43 -14.05
N THR A 189 8.51 33.94 -14.54
CA THR A 189 7.48 34.76 -15.19
C THR A 189 6.51 35.34 -14.16
N VAL A 190 6.16 36.62 -14.35
CA VAL A 190 5.29 37.40 -13.46
C VAL A 190 3.90 36.75 -13.35
N GLY A 191 3.51 36.47 -12.11
CA GLY A 191 2.15 36.06 -11.75
C GLY A 191 1.24 37.26 -11.46
N ALA A 192 0.04 36.99 -10.93
CA ALA A 192 -0.94 38.02 -10.58
C ALA A 192 -0.44 39.02 -9.50
N SER A 193 0.53 38.63 -8.66
CA SER A 193 1.05 39.45 -7.57
C SER A 193 2.58 39.67 -7.67
N PRO A 194 3.05 40.92 -7.68
CA PRO A 194 4.50 41.23 -7.72
C PRO A 194 5.21 40.82 -6.42
N SER A 195 4.52 40.83 -5.27
CA SER A 195 5.08 40.42 -3.98
C SER A 195 5.43 38.93 -3.96
N SER A 196 4.60 38.09 -4.57
CA SER A 196 4.85 36.65 -4.72
C SER A 196 6.11 36.41 -5.55
N LEU A 197 6.30 37.17 -6.64
CA LEU A 197 7.49 37.07 -7.47
C LEU A 197 8.78 37.44 -6.73
N ILE A 198 8.77 38.52 -5.96
CA ILE A 198 9.94 38.93 -5.17
C ILE A 198 10.32 37.82 -4.18
N ARG A 199 9.33 37.28 -3.45
CA ARG A 199 9.56 36.21 -2.47
C ARG A 199 10.05 34.92 -3.14
N VAL A 200 9.43 34.49 -4.24
CA VAL A 200 9.84 33.30 -4.99
C VAL A 200 11.27 33.45 -5.50
N LYS A 201 11.65 34.62 -6.05
CA LYS A 201 13.02 34.88 -6.50
C LYS A 201 14.03 34.81 -5.35
N GLN A 202 13.70 35.37 -4.19
CA GLN A 202 14.57 35.32 -3.00
C GLN A 202 14.78 33.88 -2.52
N VAL A 203 13.69 33.10 -2.41
CA VAL A 203 13.77 31.69 -1.98
C VAL A 203 14.52 30.85 -3.01
N LEU A 204 14.21 31.01 -4.30
CA LEU A 204 14.91 30.30 -5.38
C LEU A 204 16.41 30.59 -5.38
N HIS A 205 16.81 31.85 -5.25
CA HIS A 205 18.22 32.23 -5.15
C HIS A 205 18.89 31.58 -3.93
N GLY A 206 18.24 31.61 -2.75
CA GLY A 206 18.77 30.98 -1.55
C GLY A 206 18.93 29.46 -1.68
N GLU A 207 17.95 28.79 -2.27
CA GLU A 207 17.97 27.34 -2.49
C GLU A 207 19.01 26.93 -3.55
N LEU A 208 19.17 27.69 -4.64
CA LEU A 208 20.21 27.43 -5.64
C LEU A 208 21.62 27.52 -5.03
N GLU A 209 21.88 28.52 -4.18
CA GLU A 209 23.15 28.65 -3.46
C GLU A 209 23.36 27.53 -2.42
N ARG A 210 22.29 27.01 -1.82
CA ARG A 210 22.36 25.84 -0.93
C ARG A 210 22.65 24.56 -1.72
N LEU A 211 22.00 24.36 -2.87
CA LEU A 211 22.21 23.22 -3.75
C LEU A 211 23.64 23.21 -4.30
N ARG A 212 24.17 24.35 -4.75
CA ARG A 212 25.57 24.51 -5.19
C ARG A 212 26.58 24.08 -4.11
N ARG A 213 26.38 24.53 -2.86
CA ARG A 213 27.24 24.13 -1.73
C ARG A 213 27.13 22.64 -1.41
N THR A 214 25.94 22.06 -1.52
CA THR A 214 25.70 20.65 -1.21
C THR A 214 26.23 19.73 -2.32
N ALA A 215 26.13 20.16 -3.59
CA ALA A 215 26.65 19.44 -4.76
C ALA A 215 28.18 19.27 -4.69
N GLY A 216 28.91 20.29 -4.19
CA GLY A 216 30.35 20.19 -3.95
C GLY A 216 30.74 19.16 -2.87
N SER A 217 29.83 18.79 -1.98
CA SER A 217 30.06 17.78 -0.93
C SER A 217 29.65 16.36 -1.34
N LYS A 218 28.87 16.20 -2.42
CA LYS A 218 28.32 14.91 -2.89
C LYS A 218 29.23 14.11 -3.83
N GLY A 219 30.46 14.59 -4.11
CA GLY A 219 31.43 13.90 -4.98
C GLY A 219 31.98 12.55 -4.47
N ASN A 220 31.50 12.01 -3.34
CA ASN A 220 31.96 10.73 -2.79
C ASN A 220 30.84 9.82 -2.22
N ALA A 221 29.56 10.06 -2.54
CA ALA A 221 28.48 9.17 -2.14
C ALA A 221 27.57 8.88 -3.35
N GLY A 222 27.46 7.60 -3.67
CA GLY A 222 26.81 7.07 -4.87
C GLY A 222 25.42 7.65 -5.14
N GLY A 223 25.13 7.77 -6.43
CA GLY A 223 23.88 8.30 -6.95
C GLY A 223 22.66 7.71 -6.26
N SER A 224 21.71 8.58 -5.93
CA SER A 224 20.37 8.22 -5.51
C SER A 224 19.69 7.47 -6.67
N GLN A 225 19.85 6.15 -6.68
CA GLN A 225 19.05 5.29 -7.54
C GLN A 225 17.56 5.52 -7.22
N PRO A 226 16.68 5.59 -8.23
CA PRO A 226 15.24 5.58 -7.99
C PRO A 226 14.87 4.30 -7.23
N PRO A 227 13.77 4.29 -6.44
CA PRO A 227 13.33 3.08 -5.76
C PRO A 227 13.06 2.01 -6.81
N ARG A 228 13.95 1.00 -6.90
CA ARG A 228 13.66 -0.22 -7.64
C ARG A 228 12.41 -0.82 -7.02
N PHE A 229 11.41 -1.08 -7.87
CA PHE A 229 10.27 -1.91 -7.53
C PHE A 229 10.81 -3.21 -6.93
N ARG A 230 10.55 -3.41 -5.64
CA ARG A 230 11.00 -4.58 -4.88
C ARG A 230 10.19 -5.78 -5.32
N GLU A 231 10.60 -6.44 -6.40
CA GLU A 231 10.27 -7.85 -6.59
C GLU A 231 10.84 -8.62 -5.40
N GLY A 232 9.96 -9.31 -4.68
CA GLY A 232 10.32 -10.16 -3.57
C GLY A 232 11.09 -11.38 -4.06
N GLY A 233 12.42 -11.28 -4.07
CA GLY A 233 13.34 -12.42 -4.11
C GLY A 233 13.94 -12.61 -2.72
N GLY A 234 13.67 -13.77 -2.10
CA GLY A 234 14.25 -14.13 -0.81
C GLY A 234 15.72 -14.51 -0.94
N ASP A 235 16.56 -13.89 -0.11
CA ASP A 235 17.96 -14.31 0.03
C ASP A 235 18.09 -15.43 1.07
N ALA A 236 18.41 -16.60 0.53
CA ALA A 236 19.08 -17.67 1.24
C ALA A 236 20.43 -17.14 1.77
N ARG A 237 20.64 -17.32 3.08
CA ARG A 237 21.92 -16.99 3.72
C ARG A 237 22.98 -17.98 3.27
N SER A 238 24.00 -17.44 2.61
CA SER A 238 25.33 -18.02 2.45
C SER A 238 25.98 -18.21 3.83
N MET A 239 26.26 -19.46 4.18
CA MET A 239 27.21 -19.83 5.22
C MET A 239 28.59 -20.05 4.57
N GLY A 240 29.58 -19.37 5.13
CA GLY A 240 30.90 -19.92 5.45
C GLY A 240 31.62 -20.74 4.39
N SER A 241 32.61 -20.09 3.77
CA SER A 241 33.76 -20.72 3.12
C SER A 241 34.38 -21.84 3.96
N SER A 242 34.56 -23.02 3.38
CA SER A 242 35.55 -24.00 3.82
C SER A 242 36.10 -24.72 2.60
N SER A 243 37.42 -24.75 2.53
CA SER A 243 38.24 -25.23 1.42
C SER A 243 38.01 -26.71 1.08
N TRP A 244 38.00 -27.05 -0.20
CA TRP A 244 38.56 -28.32 -0.65
C TRP A 244 39.13 -28.20 -2.08
N ALA A 245 40.41 -28.56 -2.23
CA ALA A 245 41.13 -28.66 -3.50
C ALA A 245 40.99 -30.07 -4.09
N PRO A 246 41.12 -30.26 -5.41
CA PRO A 246 41.06 -31.59 -6.00
C PRO A 246 42.46 -32.20 -6.16
N ARG A 247 42.63 -33.44 -5.73
CA ARG A 247 43.42 -34.48 -6.38
C ARG A 247 42.76 -35.82 -6.14
#